data_AF-A0A969P1X0-F1
#
_entry.id   AF-A0A969P1X0-F1
#
_cell.length_a   1.000
_cell.length_b   1.000
_cell.length_c   1.000
_cell.angle_alpha   90.00
_cell.angle_beta   90.00
_cell.angle_gamma   90.00
#
_symmetry.space_group_name_H-M   'P 1'
#
loop_
_entity.id
_entity.type
_entity.pdbx_description
1 polymer ?
#
loop_
_entity_poly.entity_id
_entity_poly.type
_entity_poly.pdbx_seq_one_letter_code
_entity_poly.pdbx_strand_id
1 'polypeptide(L)'
;MVKRILAGQFQGHLVSDFYGGSNVYAGKHQRCWVHLLRDLHDLRKRHALPEGTVIPVQAEPGEDQAVAVHRWCQAVRSPYDQAQEWLHEHPEATQAEREAYYVQCTTQSHELGLAYAQAKEHPCRALSQRLLRHEDERFPFVLVDGLNADNNQAERSIRPLVVIRNISGGSRSAAGTKTRMGLASLFETWLARGLNAFQECLRALGAPAPNPS
;
A
#
# COMPACT_ATOMS: atom_id res chain seq x y z
N MET A 1 -11.18 11.45 -6.67
CA MET A 1 -11.88 10.81 -5.53
C MET A 1 -11.12 11.05 -4.23
N VAL A 2 -9.82 10.70 -4.15
CA VAL A 2 -8.97 10.93 -2.95
C VAL A 2 -8.94 12.40 -2.50
N LYS A 3 -8.73 13.36 -3.42
CA LYS A 3 -8.80 14.81 -3.12
C LYS A 3 -10.12 15.30 -2.48
N ARG A 4 -11.25 14.62 -2.76
CA ARG A 4 -12.58 14.96 -2.20
C ARG A 4 -12.83 14.33 -0.84
N ILE A 5 -12.12 13.24 -0.50
CA ILE A 5 -12.30 12.50 0.75
C ILE A 5 -11.28 12.95 1.81
N LEU A 6 -10.04 13.23 1.41
CA LEU A 6 -8.94 13.63 2.31
C LEU A 6 -8.66 15.15 2.25
N ALA A 7 -9.67 15.96 1.92
CA ALA A 7 -9.52 17.38 1.64
C ALA A 7 -8.88 18.15 2.81
N GLY A 8 -7.56 18.38 2.72
CA GLY A 8 -6.81 19.40 3.45
C GLY A 8 -6.50 19.16 4.93
N GLN A 9 -7.09 18.15 5.59
CA GLN A 9 -6.96 17.98 7.05
C GLN A 9 -6.34 16.65 7.51
N PHE A 10 -6.12 15.70 6.60
CA PHE A 10 -5.47 14.44 6.96
C PHE A 10 -3.96 14.63 7.11
N GLN A 11 -3.46 14.55 8.34
CA GLN A 11 -2.04 14.69 8.71
C GLN A 11 -1.29 13.36 8.75
N GLY A 12 -2.00 12.23 8.59
CA GLY A 12 -1.42 10.89 8.57
C GLY A 12 -0.78 10.51 7.23
N HIS A 13 -0.28 9.28 7.14
CA HIS A 13 0.23 8.72 5.89
C HIS A 13 -0.89 8.00 5.15
N LEU A 14 -1.15 8.41 3.91
CA LEU A 14 -2.01 7.65 3.02
C LEU A 14 -1.26 6.39 2.59
N VAL A 15 -1.79 5.20 2.85
CA VAL A 15 -1.29 3.97 2.24
C VAL A 15 -2.23 3.56 1.12
N SER A 16 -1.74 3.48 -0.12
CA SER A 16 -2.57 3.13 -1.28
C SER A 16 -1.89 2.13 -2.21
N ASP A 17 -2.66 1.53 -3.10
CA ASP A 17 -2.13 0.83 -4.27
C ASP A 17 -1.46 1.79 -5.28
N PHE A 18 -1.13 1.25 -6.45
CA PHE A 18 -0.58 2.00 -7.60
C PHE A 18 -1.65 2.54 -8.55
N TYR A 19 -2.93 2.60 -8.14
CA TYR A 19 -3.98 3.16 -8.98
C TYR A 19 -3.75 4.66 -9.18
N GLY A 20 -3.82 5.10 -10.44
CA GLY A 20 -3.49 6.48 -10.83
C GLY A 20 -4.33 7.55 -10.13
N GLY A 21 -5.54 7.20 -9.67
CA GLY A 21 -6.42 8.11 -8.93
C GLY A 21 -5.89 8.55 -7.56
N SER A 22 -4.88 7.87 -7.02
CA SER A 22 -4.21 8.21 -5.77
C SER A 22 -3.04 9.19 -5.95
N ASN A 23 -2.51 9.31 -7.17
CA ASN A 23 -1.35 10.18 -7.49
C ASN A 23 -1.66 11.68 -7.38
N VAL A 24 -2.94 12.04 -7.24
CA VAL A 24 -3.39 13.43 -7.08
C VAL A 24 -3.34 13.90 -5.61
N TYR A 25 -3.02 13.00 -4.68
CA TYR A 25 -2.82 13.33 -3.27
C TYR A 25 -1.42 13.91 -3.08
N ALA A 26 -1.33 15.04 -2.38
CA ALA A 26 -0.08 15.80 -2.21
C ALA A 26 0.47 15.73 -0.77
N GLY A 27 -0.17 14.96 0.13
CA GLY A 27 0.31 14.77 1.50
C GLY A 27 1.23 13.56 1.61
N LYS A 28 1.54 13.16 2.85
CA LYS A 28 2.43 12.03 3.13
C LYS A 28 1.84 10.72 2.60
N HIS A 29 2.56 10.02 1.73
CA HIS A 29 2.03 8.90 0.95
C HIS A 29 2.98 7.72 0.97
N GLN A 30 2.43 6.53 1.20
CA GLN A 30 3.06 5.24 0.96
C GLN A 30 2.31 4.39 -0.07
N ARG A 31 3.05 3.74 -0.97
CA ARG A 31 2.59 2.67 -1.84
C ARG A 31 2.65 1.34 -1.13
N CYS A 32 1.55 0.59 -1.25
CA CYS A 32 1.38 -0.71 -0.65
C CYS A 32 2.34 -1.72 -1.30
N TRP A 33 3.23 -2.29 -0.49
CA TRP A 33 4.18 -3.31 -0.93
C TRP A 33 3.51 -4.58 -1.43
N VAL A 34 2.39 -4.99 -0.82
CA VAL A 34 1.65 -6.19 -1.24
C VAL A 34 1.23 -6.11 -2.71
N HIS A 35 0.87 -4.92 -3.22
CA HIS A 35 0.56 -4.75 -4.64
C HIS A 35 1.79 -4.88 -5.54
N LEU A 36 2.92 -4.29 -5.13
CA LEU A 36 4.18 -4.44 -5.86
C LEU A 36 4.64 -5.91 -5.89
N LEU A 37 4.55 -6.62 -4.75
CA LEU A 37 4.92 -8.03 -4.65
C LEU A 37 4.04 -8.93 -5.53
N ARG A 38 2.73 -8.63 -5.64
CA ARG A 38 1.83 -9.32 -6.59
C ARG A 38 2.26 -9.09 -8.03
N ASP A 39 2.57 -7.84 -8.40
CA ASP A 39 3.03 -7.53 -9.76
C ASP A 39 4.37 -8.21 -10.10
N LEU A 40 5.30 -8.29 -9.15
CA LEU A 40 6.56 -9.04 -9.29
C LEU A 40 6.29 -10.54 -9.46
N HIS A 41 5.36 -11.10 -8.69
CA HIS A 41 4.94 -12.49 -8.82
C HIS A 41 4.30 -12.76 -10.18
N ASP A 42 3.43 -11.88 -10.67
CA ASP A 42 2.76 -12.03 -11.96
C ASP A 42 3.74 -11.83 -13.14
N LEU A 43 4.78 -11.01 -12.96
CA LEU A 43 5.89 -10.94 -13.89
C LEU A 43 6.65 -12.28 -13.95
N ARG A 44 7.05 -12.84 -12.79
CA ARG A 44 7.69 -14.16 -12.74
C ARG A 44 6.84 -15.28 -13.33
N LYS A 45 5.53 -15.25 -13.15
CA LYS A 45 4.60 -16.23 -13.76
C LYS A 45 4.59 -16.17 -15.29
N ARG A 46 4.65 -14.97 -15.87
CA ARG A 46 4.72 -14.78 -17.33
C ARG A 46 6.08 -15.20 -17.91
N HIS A 47 7.11 -15.25 -17.08
CA HIS A 47 8.45 -15.69 -17.41
C HIS A 47 8.81 -16.93 -16.57
N ALA A 48 7.97 -17.96 -16.62
CA ALA A 48 8.17 -19.16 -15.81
C ALA A 48 9.47 -19.89 -16.19
N LEU A 49 10.13 -20.46 -15.18
CA LEU A 49 11.32 -21.29 -15.33
C LEU A 49 10.97 -22.73 -14.94
N PRO A 50 11.73 -23.73 -15.42
CA PRO A 50 11.60 -25.11 -14.95
C PRO A 50 11.73 -25.19 -13.42
N GLU A 51 11.01 -26.13 -12.81
CA GLU A 51 11.11 -26.37 -11.38
C GLU A 51 12.55 -26.74 -10.99
N GLY A 52 13.02 -26.23 -9.84
CA GLY A 52 14.39 -26.46 -9.38
C GLY A 52 15.46 -25.60 -10.07
N THR A 53 15.10 -24.70 -11.00
CA THR A 53 16.06 -23.76 -11.59
C THR A 53 16.68 -22.88 -10.52
N VAL A 54 18.01 -22.92 -10.41
CA VAL A 54 18.77 -22.04 -9.53
C VAL A 54 18.94 -20.70 -10.23
N ILE A 55 18.49 -19.62 -9.57
CA ILE A 55 18.70 -18.26 -10.06
C ILE A 55 20.06 -17.77 -9.56
N PRO A 56 21.02 -17.45 -10.44
CA PRO A 56 22.28 -16.88 -10.03
C PRO A 56 22.06 -15.54 -9.31
N VAL A 57 22.96 -15.19 -8.37
CA VAL A 57 22.90 -13.89 -7.68
C VAL A 57 23.31 -12.76 -8.63
N GLN A 58 24.29 -13.02 -9.50
CA GLN A 58 24.89 -12.06 -10.41
C GLN A 58 24.38 -12.26 -11.85
N ALA A 59 24.42 -11.19 -12.64
CA ALA A 59 24.11 -11.28 -14.07
C ALA A 59 25.24 -12.00 -14.80
N GLU A 60 24.89 -12.89 -15.72
CA GLU A 60 25.85 -13.54 -16.61
C GLU A 60 25.66 -13.02 -18.04
N PRO A 61 26.75 -12.82 -18.81
CA PRO A 61 26.63 -12.46 -20.23
C PRO A 61 25.81 -13.49 -21.01
N GLY A 62 24.76 -13.01 -21.69
CA GLY A 62 23.90 -13.87 -22.50
C GLY A 62 22.93 -14.75 -21.70
N GLU A 63 22.67 -14.43 -20.43
CA GLU A 63 21.68 -15.16 -19.63
C GLU A 63 20.29 -15.16 -20.26
N ASP A 64 19.52 -16.20 -19.94
CA ASP A 64 18.12 -16.29 -20.34
C ASP A 64 17.28 -15.14 -19.73
N GLN A 65 16.38 -14.57 -20.53
CA GLN A 65 15.57 -13.43 -20.10
C GLN A 65 14.69 -13.76 -18.88
N ALA A 66 14.16 -14.98 -18.78
CA ALA A 66 13.39 -15.38 -17.61
C ALA A 66 14.29 -15.46 -16.37
N VAL A 67 15.52 -15.95 -16.48
CA VAL A 67 16.49 -15.91 -15.36
C VAL A 67 16.76 -14.46 -14.91
N ALA A 68 17.01 -13.54 -15.85
CA ALA A 68 17.21 -12.13 -15.54
C ALA A 68 15.99 -11.49 -14.84
N VAL A 69 14.78 -11.81 -15.32
CA VAL A 69 13.51 -11.36 -14.72
C VAL A 69 13.37 -11.87 -13.28
N HIS A 70 13.59 -13.17 -13.04
CA HIS A 70 13.48 -13.75 -11.71
C HIS A 70 14.49 -13.17 -10.74
N ARG A 71 15.75 -13.03 -11.16
CA ARG A 71 16.84 -12.43 -10.40
C ARG A 71 16.51 -10.98 -10.01
N TRP A 72 16.05 -10.17 -10.97
CA TRP A 72 15.64 -8.80 -10.69
C TRP A 72 14.43 -8.74 -9.75
N CYS A 73 13.42 -9.59 -9.92
CA CYS A 73 12.28 -9.64 -9.02
C CYS A 73 12.68 -10.02 -7.57
N GLN A 74 13.61 -10.95 -7.41
CA GLN A 74 14.17 -11.31 -6.09
C GLN A 74 14.92 -10.11 -5.50
N ALA A 75 15.74 -9.43 -6.30
CA ALA A 75 16.47 -8.26 -5.86
C ALA A 75 15.54 -7.11 -5.43
N VAL A 76 14.44 -6.85 -6.16
CA VAL A 76 13.45 -5.81 -5.79
C VAL A 76 12.69 -6.15 -4.52
N ARG A 77 12.43 -7.44 -4.27
CA ARG A 77 11.78 -7.88 -3.04
C ARG A 77 12.73 -7.79 -1.83
N SER A 78 14.02 -8.01 -2.02
CA SER A 78 14.99 -8.13 -0.91
C SER A 78 14.98 -6.93 0.05
N PRO A 79 15.00 -5.65 -0.40
CA PRO A 79 14.90 -4.50 0.51
C PRO A 79 13.63 -4.48 1.35
N TYR A 80 12.51 -5.02 0.84
CA TYR A 80 11.28 -5.11 1.61
C TYR A 80 11.38 -6.17 2.72
N ASP A 81 11.83 -7.38 2.37
CA ASP A 81 11.99 -8.45 3.36
C ASP A 81 13.00 -8.04 4.45
N GLN A 82 14.14 -7.44 4.05
CA GLN A 82 15.15 -6.90 4.97
C GLN A 82 14.58 -5.79 5.86
N ALA A 83 13.75 -4.89 5.33
CA ALA A 83 13.18 -3.83 6.14
C ALA A 83 12.17 -4.34 7.18
N GLN A 84 11.41 -5.40 6.85
CA GLN A 84 10.54 -6.06 7.82
C GLN A 84 11.35 -6.72 8.94
N GLU A 85 12.41 -7.43 8.57
CA GLU A 85 13.33 -8.08 9.52
C GLU A 85 14.03 -7.05 10.42
N TRP A 86 14.58 -5.99 9.83
CA TRP A 86 15.25 -4.92 10.57
C TRP A 86 14.33 -4.26 11.60
N LEU A 87 13.07 -3.95 11.24
CA LEU A 87 12.09 -3.38 12.17
C LEU A 87 11.72 -4.37 13.29
N HIS A 88 11.71 -5.67 13.00
CA HIS A 88 11.47 -6.71 14.01
C HIS A 88 12.64 -6.81 15.00
N GLU A 89 13.88 -6.73 14.51
CA GLU A 89 15.09 -6.81 15.32
C GLU A 89 15.37 -5.52 16.12
N HIS A 90 14.85 -4.38 15.66
CA HIS A 90 15.11 -3.06 16.24
C HIS A 90 13.80 -2.34 16.64
N PRO A 91 13.00 -2.89 17.57
CA PRO A 91 11.72 -2.29 17.97
C PRO A 91 11.88 -0.90 18.60
N GLU A 92 13.02 -0.65 19.25
CA GLU A 92 13.35 0.61 19.94
C GLU A 92 14.32 1.48 19.12
N ALA A 93 14.44 1.25 17.81
CA ALA A 93 15.30 2.06 16.94
C ALA A 93 14.95 3.55 17.06
N THR A 94 15.97 4.37 17.26
CA THR A 94 15.84 5.82 17.29
C THR A 94 15.42 6.35 15.92
N GLN A 95 14.89 7.57 15.91
CA GLN A 95 14.52 8.25 14.66
C GLN A 95 15.71 8.37 13.70
N ALA A 96 16.91 8.65 14.21
CA ALA A 96 18.13 8.77 13.40
C ALA A 96 18.53 7.44 12.74
N GLU A 97 18.40 6.31 13.46
CA GLU A 97 18.68 4.98 12.91
C GLU A 97 17.66 4.61 11.83
N ARG A 98 16.37 4.90 12.06
CA ARG A 98 15.31 4.72 11.08
C ARG A 98 15.52 5.56 9.82
N GLU A 99 15.95 6.81 9.96
CA GLU A 99 16.27 7.69 8.84
C GLU A 99 17.47 7.19 8.03
N ALA A 100 18.54 6.77 8.70
CA ALA A 100 19.69 6.17 8.03
C ALA A 100 19.30 4.89 7.25
N TYR A 101 18.51 4.02 7.86
CA TYR A 101 18.06 2.78 7.24
C TYR A 101 17.04 3.02 6.10
N TYR A 102 16.18 4.03 6.23
CA TYR A 102 15.30 4.47 5.14
C TYR A 102 16.11 4.89 3.91
N VAL A 103 17.16 5.70 4.08
CA VAL A 103 18.05 6.12 2.99
C VAL A 103 18.72 4.92 2.33
N GLN A 104 19.14 3.92 3.10
CA GLN A 104 19.68 2.67 2.56
C GLN A 104 18.63 1.95 1.68
N CYS A 105 17.41 1.77 2.19
CA CYS A 105 16.33 1.09 1.47
C CYS A 105 15.94 1.81 0.17
N THR A 106 15.80 3.14 0.21
CA THR A 106 15.45 3.94 -0.98
C THR A 106 16.56 3.89 -2.02
N THR A 107 17.82 4.01 -1.61
CA THR A 107 19.00 3.94 -2.49
C THR A 107 19.07 2.59 -3.22
N GLN A 108 19.03 1.48 -2.49
CA GLN A 108 19.07 0.14 -3.08
C GLN A 108 17.95 -0.05 -4.12
N SER A 109 16.74 0.40 -3.78
CA SER A 109 15.64 0.25 -4.72
C SER A 109 15.67 1.24 -5.88
N HIS A 110 16.29 2.41 -5.73
CA HIS A 110 16.52 3.34 -6.83
C HIS A 110 17.43 2.70 -7.88
N GLU A 111 18.54 2.08 -7.45
CA GLU A 111 19.46 1.35 -8.33
C GLU A 111 18.75 0.23 -9.12
N LEU A 112 17.89 -0.54 -8.45
CA LEU A 112 17.06 -1.56 -9.10
C LEU A 112 16.03 -0.97 -10.08
N GLY A 113 15.56 0.24 -9.81
CA GLY A 113 14.74 1.03 -10.73
C GLY A 113 15.51 1.42 -11.99
N LEU A 114 16.78 1.82 -11.88
CA LEU A 114 17.61 2.19 -13.02
C LEU A 114 17.91 1.01 -13.96
N ALA A 115 18.04 -0.21 -13.41
CA ALA A 115 18.47 -1.42 -14.14
C ALA A 115 17.77 -1.62 -15.50
N TYR A 116 16.45 -1.42 -15.57
CA TYR A 116 15.67 -1.62 -16.81
C TYR A 116 14.78 -0.43 -17.19
N ALA A 117 14.87 0.72 -16.52
CA ALA A 117 13.98 1.85 -16.79
C ALA A 117 14.05 2.37 -18.24
N GLN A 118 15.23 2.25 -18.85
CA GLN A 118 15.50 2.67 -20.23
C GLN A 118 15.48 1.50 -21.24
N ALA A 119 15.35 0.26 -20.79
CA ALA A 119 15.38 -0.93 -21.63
C ALA A 119 14.00 -1.17 -22.27
N LYS A 120 13.72 -0.49 -23.40
CA LYS A 120 12.38 -0.40 -24.05
C LYS A 120 11.61 -1.71 -24.15
N GLU A 121 12.29 -2.80 -24.50
CA GLU A 121 11.68 -4.11 -24.75
C GLU A 121 11.82 -5.07 -23.57
N HIS A 122 12.49 -4.66 -22.49
CA HIS A 122 12.72 -5.53 -21.36
C HIS A 122 11.44 -5.70 -20.51
N PRO A 123 11.07 -6.93 -20.11
CA PRO A 123 9.85 -7.18 -19.34
C PRO A 123 9.78 -6.40 -18.01
N CYS A 124 10.93 -6.18 -17.36
CA CYS A 124 10.99 -5.44 -16.10
C CYS A 124 10.77 -3.93 -16.23
N ARG A 125 10.83 -3.36 -17.45
CA ARG A 125 10.85 -1.90 -17.66
C ARG A 125 9.73 -1.16 -16.94
N ALA A 126 8.49 -1.65 -17.05
CA ALA A 126 7.33 -0.98 -16.47
C ALA A 126 7.40 -0.91 -14.93
N LEU A 127 7.89 -1.97 -14.28
CA LEU A 127 8.07 -2.00 -12.84
C LEU A 127 9.31 -1.21 -12.42
N SER A 128 10.41 -1.27 -13.16
CA SER A 128 11.58 -0.40 -12.97
C SER A 128 11.21 1.09 -12.98
N GLN A 129 10.45 1.55 -13.98
CA GLN A 129 9.97 2.93 -14.03
C GLN A 129 9.04 3.29 -12.88
N ARG A 130 8.26 2.31 -12.39
CA ARG A 130 7.38 2.50 -11.23
C ARG A 130 8.18 2.66 -9.94
N LEU A 131 9.26 1.90 -9.76
CA LEU A 131 10.16 2.05 -8.60
C LEU A 131 10.71 3.48 -8.55
N LEU A 132 11.19 4.00 -9.69
CA LEU A 132 11.70 5.37 -9.79
C LEU A 132 10.62 6.43 -9.56
N ARG A 133 9.43 6.25 -10.15
CA ARG A 133 8.31 7.20 -10.01
C ARG A 133 7.84 7.37 -8.57
N HIS A 134 7.94 6.31 -7.77
CA HIS A 134 7.42 6.25 -6.41
C HIS A 134 8.55 5.96 -5.42
N GLU A 135 9.75 6.49 -5.67
CA GLU A 135 10.93 6.11 -4.89
C GLU A 135 10.79 6.44 -3.40
N ASP A 136 10.26 7.62 -3.09
CA ASP A 136 10.04 8.12 -1.73
C ASP A 136 8.77 7.56 -1.06
N GLU A 137 7.90 6.91 -1.83
CA GLU A 137 6.61 6.45 -1.34
C GLU A 137 6.66 4.97 -0.92
N ARG A 138 7.79 4.27 -0.95
CA ARG A 138 7.81 2.81 -0.69
C ARG A 138 8.19 2.44 0.74
N PHE A 139 9.13 3.16 1.33
CA PHE A 139 9.63 2.87 2.68
C PHE A 139 9.18 3.82 3.82
N PRO A 140 8.15 4.69 3.71
CA PRO A 140 7.71 5.46 4.87
C PRO A 140 7.43 4.66 6.15
N PHE A 141 7.05 3.37 6.05
CA PHE A 141 6.85 2.47 7.19
C PHE A 141 8.12 2.23 8.03
N VAL A 142 9.30 2.41 7.42
CA VAL A 142 10.59 2.39 8.13
C VAL A 142 10.78 3.66 8.96
N LEU A 143 10.26 4.80 8.50
CA LEU A 143 10.39 6.09 9.18
C LEU A 143 9.37 6.27 10.30
N VAL A 144 8.17 5.72 10.12
CA VAL A 144 7.02 6.04 10.95
C VAL A 144 6.62 4.81 11.75
N ASP A 145 6.79 4.89 13.07
CA ASP A 145 6.37 3.81 13.94
C ASP A 145 4.86 3.55 13.83
N GLY A 146 4.48 2.26 13.84
CA GLY A 146 3.10 1.80 13.66
C GLY A 146 2.50 1.95 12.26
N LEU A 147 3.22 2.49 11.26
CA LEU A 147 2.75 2.52 9.88
C LEU A 147 2.95 1.14 9.21
N ASN A 148 1.87 0.49 8.77
CA ASN A 148 1.99 -0.78 8.05
C ASN A 148 2.50 -0.57 6.62
N ALA A 149 3.28 -1.53 6.10
CA ALA A 149 3.75 -1.54 4.70
C ALA A 149 2.63 -1.83 3.66
N ASP A 150 1.45 -2.24 4.14
CA ASP A 150 0.29 -2.58 3.32
C ASP A 150 -0.93 -1.71 3.64
N ASN A 151 -1.88 -1.70 2.70
CA ASN A 151 -3.15 -0.99 2.82
C ASN A 151 -4.31 -1.91 3.26
N ASN A 152 -4.03 -3.12 3.76
CA ASN A 152 -5.06 -4.13 4.02
C ASN A 152 -6.14 -3.63 4.97
N GLN A 153 -5.76 -2.85 5.99
CA GLN A 153 -6.73 -2.28 6.93
C GLN A 153 -7.68 -1.30 6.23
N ALA A 154 -7.16 -0.41 5.38
CA ALA A 154 -7.97 0.54 4.63
C ALA A 154 -8.90 -0.18 3.63
N GLU A 155 -8.42 -1.21 2.96
CA GLU A 155 -9.23 -2.04 2.06
C GLU A 155 -10.34 -2.80 2.81
N ARG A 156 -10.03 -3.35 3.99
CA ARG A 156 -11.02 -4.03 4.84
C ARG A 156 -12.11 -3.08 5.30
N SER A 157 -11.76 -1.87 5.74
CA SER A 157 -12.72 -0.84 6.14
C SER A 157 -13.67 -0.46 5.02
N ILE A 158 -13.18 -0.26 3.79
CA ILE A 158 -14.05 0.17 2.68
C ILE A 158 -14.86 -0.98 2.05
N ARG A 159 -14.45 -2.24 2.23
CA ARG A 159 -15.08 -3.40 1.56
C ARG A 159 -16.58 -3.54 1.81
N PRO A 160 -17.12 -3.39 3.04
CA PRO A 160 -18.55 -3.40 3.28
C PRO A 160 -19.28 -2.33 2.46
N LEU A 161 -18.74 -1.11 2.39
CA LEU A 161 -19.34 -0.03 1.60
C LEU A 161 -19.36 -0.34 0.10
N VAL A 162 -18.28 -0.92 -0.44
CA VAL A 162 -18.19 -1.34 -1.84
C VAL A 162 -19.20 -2.44 -2.15
N VAL A 163 -19.31 -3.46 -1.28
CA VAL A 163 -20.27 -4.56 -1.45
C VAL A 163 -21.70 -4.05 -1.44
N ILE A 164 -22.09 -3.24 -0.44
CA ILE A 164 -23.45 -2.72 -0.37
C ILE A 164 -23.70 -1.78 -1.56
N ARG A 165 -22.71 -1.02 -2.05
CA ARG A 165 -22.87 -0.19 -3.25
C ARG A 165 -23.12 -1.05 -4.50
N ASN A 166 -22.37 -2.14 -4.66
CA ASN A 166 -22.53 -3.05 -5.80
C ASN A 166 -23.91 -3.72 -5.79
N ILE A 167 -24.40 -4.14 -4.62
CA ILE A 167 -25.73 -4.76 -4.47
C ILE A 167 -26.85 -3.72 -4.66
N SER A 168 -26.71 -2.54 -4.05
CA SER A 168 -27.80 -1.54 -3.96
C SER A 168 -27.79 -0.50 -5.09
N GLY A 169 -26.82 -0.54 -6.01
CA GLY A 169 -26.55 0.53 -6.99
C GLY A 169 -26.02 1.85 -6.39
N GLY A 170 -25.73 1.89 -5.08
CA GLY A 170 -25.27 3.10 -4.37
C GLY A 170 -26.35 4.15 -4.11
N SER A 171 -25.94 5.30 -3.55
CA SER A 171 -26.82 6.46 -3.35
C SER A 171 -26.84 7.36 -4.59
N ARG A 172 -28.03 7.84 -4.97
CA ARG A 172 -28.22 8.80 -6.08
C ARG A 172 -28.32 10.27 -5.62
N SER A 173 -28.31 10.54 -4.32
CA SER A 173 -28.37 11.90 -3.77
C SER A 173 -27.18 12.19 -2.85
N ALA A 174 -26.81 13.47 -2.75
CA ALA A 174 -25.75 13.93 -1.85
C ALA A 174 -26.08 13.64 -0.38
N ALA A 175 -27.35 13.85 0.01
CA ALA A 175 -27.83 13.56 1.35
C ALA A 175 -27.71 12.06 1.69
N GLY A 176 -28.14 11.18 0.79
CA GLY A 176 -28.03 9.73 0.99
C GLY A 176 -26.57 9.26 1.09
N THR A 177 -25.66 9.88 0.33
CA THR A 177 -24.22 9.59 0.42
C THR A 177 -23.67 10.02 1.78
N LYS A 178 -24.02 11.22 2.26
CA LYS A 178 -23.58 11.74 3.57
C LYS A 178 -24.07 10.84 4.71
N THR A 179 -25.35 10.46 4.72
CA THR A 179 -25.91 9.56 5.74
C THR A 179 -25.19 8.21 5.74
N ARG A 180 -24.98 7.63 4.57
CA ARG A 180 -24.32 6.32 4.44
C ARG A 180 -22.87 6.34 4.91
N MET A 181 -22.12 7.39 4.58
CA MET A 181 -20.75 7.58 5.06
C MET A 181 -20.71 7.80 6.59
N GLY A 182 -21.65 8.57 7.14
CA GLY A 182 -21.76 8.77 8.59
C GLY A 182 -22.03 7.47 9.33
N LEU A 183 -23.00 6.68 8.87
CA LEU A 183 -23.31 5.37 9.45
C LEU A 183 -22.12 4.41 9.36
N ALA A 184 -21.44 4.34 8.21
CA ALA A 184 -20.26 3.50 8.05
C ALA A 184 -19.14 3.89 9.02
N SER A 185 -18.89 5.19 9.19
CA SER A 185 -17.92 5.68 10.16
C SER A 185 -18.25 5.26 11.60
N LEU A 186 -19.52 5.32 12.00
CA LEU A 186 -19.97 4.88 13.34
C LEU A 186 -19.77 3.37 13.52
N PHE A 187 -20.24 2.57 12.56
CA PHE A 187 -20.11 1.12 12.62
C PHE A 187 -18.65 0.66 12.62
N GLU A 188 -17.80 1.26 11.77
CA GLU A 188 -16.36 0.99 11.78
C GLU A 188 -15.72 1.35 13.13
N THR A 189 -16.11 2.48 13.74
CA THR A 189 -15.61 2.89 15.05
C THR A 189 -16.00 1.90 16.15
N TRP A 190 -17.25 1.43 16.17
CA TRP A 190 -17.70 0.45 17.16
C TRP A 190 -17.00 -0.90 16.99
N LEU A 191 -16.89 -1.39 15.75
CA LEU A 191 -16.18 -2.63 15.45
C LEU A 191 -14.69 -2.55 15.83
N ALA A 192 -14.02 -1.43 15.52
CA ALA A 192 -12.61 -1.23 15.86
C ALA A 192 -12.36 -1.21 17.38
N ARG A 193 -13.37 -0.84 18.18
CA ARG A 193 -13.33 -0.85 19.65
C ARG A 193 -13.78 -2.19 20.26
N GLY A 194 -14.08 -3.20 19.46
CA GLY A 194 -14.60 -4.48 19.92
C GLY A 194 -16.04 -4.40 20.49
N LEU A 195 -16.79 -3.35 20.13
CA LEU A 195 -18.14 -3.13 20.62
C LEU A 195 -19.18 -3.81 19.72
N ASN A 196 -20.30 -4.22 20.31
CA ASN A 196 -21.43 -4.76 19.57
C ASN A 196 -22.17 -3.63 18.82
N ALA A 197 -21.99 -3.58 17.51
CA ALA A 197 -22.58 -2.56 16.63
C ALA A 197 -24.10 -2.40 16.76
N PHE A 198 -24.84 -3.49 17.00
CA PHE A 198 -26.30 -3.43 17.17
C PHE A 198 -26.67 -2.73 18.48
N GLN A 199 -26.02 -3.11 19.59
CA GLN A 199 -26.26 -2.50 20.91
C GLN A 199 -25.86 -1.03 20.95
N GLU A 200 -24.75 -0.64 20.29
CA GLU A 200 -24.34 0.75 20.20
C GLU A 200 -25.29 1.57 19.32
N CYS A 201 -25.76 1.00 18.21
CA CYS A 201 -26.75 1.65 17.35
C CYS A 201 -28.07 1.89 18.09
N LEU A 202 -28.54 0.89 18.83
CA LEU A 202 -29.74 1.02 19.65
C LEU A 202 -29.58 2.11 20.73
N ARG A 203 -28.42 2.15 21.40
CA ARG A 203 -28.09 3.21 22.37
C ARG A 203 -28.07 4.59 21.71
N ALA A 204 -27.45 4.72 20.55
CA ALA A 204 -27.36 5.99 19.82
C ALA A 204 -28.74 6.50 19.38
N LEU A 205 -29.64 5.61 18.96
CA LEU A 205 -31.02 5.96 18.61
C LEU A 205 -31.88 6.32 19.83
N GLY A 206 -31.56 5.78 21.01
CA GLY A 206 -32.24 6.08 22.27
C GLY A 206 -31.68 7.29 23.02
N ALA A 207 -30.57 7.87 22.58
CA ALA A 207 -29.99 9.06 23.19
C ALA A 207 -30.83 10.31 22.84
N PRO A 208 -31.07 11.23 23.80
CA PRO A 208 -31.74 12.49 23.49
C PRO A 208 -30.93 13.26 22.45
N ALA A 209 -31.63 13.87 21.49
CA ALA A 209 -30.98 14.67 20.46
C ALA A 209 -30.11 15.75 21.11
N PRO A 210 -28.88 16.00 20.62
CA PRO A 210 -28.05 17.07 21.14
C PRO A 210 -28.82 18.38 21.00
N ASN A 211 -28.87 19.18 22.08
CA ASN A 211 -29.50 20.49 22.06
C ASN A 211 -28.89 21.33 20.93
N PRO A 212 -29.70 21.96 20.07
CA PRO A 212 -29.17 22.85 19.05
C PRO A 212 -28.48 24.03 19.75
N SER A 213 -27.19 24.20 19.45
CA SER A 213 -26.36 25.37 19.74
C SER A 213 -26.69 26.52 18.80
#